data_AF-A0A158D2H7-F1
#
_entry.id   AF-A0A158D2H7-F1
#
_cell.length_a   1.000
_cell.length_b   1.000
_cell.length_c   1.000
_cell.angle_alpha   90.00
_cell.angle_beta   90.00
_cell.angle_gamma   90.00
#
_symmetry.space_group_name_H-M   'P 1'
#
loop_
_entity.id
_entity.type
_entity.pdbx_description
1 polymer ?
#
loop_
_entity_poly.entity_id
_entity_poly.type
_entity_poly.pdbx_seq_one_letter_code
_entity_poly.pdbx_strand_id
1 'polypeptide(L)'
;MNKKKSETKGSLLPSAMADVELQHIERAVAQLRTMHNQSSGTLNVDYWRERLAAVAKGYALVPAQKQRVDALRIALDSVDAGPRGGSGSRGRKSTNRLWAKAA
;
A
#
# COMPACT_ATOMS: atom_id res chain seq x y z
N MET A 1 -36.38 6.58 -26.40
CA MET A 1 -36.54 6.36 -24.94
C MET A 1 -35.40 5.51 -24.40
N ASN A 2 -34.81 5.99 -23.29
CA ASN A 2 -34.06 5.30 -22.24
C ASN A 2 -32.71 4.64 -22.55
N LYS A 3 -31.68 5.49 -22.77
CA LYS A 3 -30.28 5.13 -22.45
C LYS A 3 -30.13 5.09 -20.92
N LYS A 4 -30.12 3.89 -20.32
CA LYS A 4 -29.70 3.72 -18.92
C LYS A 4 -28.23 4.10 -18.81
N LYS A 5 -27.94 5.24 -18.19
CA LYS A 5 -26.62 5.63 -17.73
C LYS A 5 -26.23 4.67 -16.60
N SER A 6 -25.55 3.58 -16.93
CA SER A 6 -24.83 2.78 -15.92
C SER A 6 -23.64 3.62 -15.46
N GLU A 7 -23.82 4.28 -14.32
CA GLU A 7 -22.77 4.89 -13.53
C GLU A 7 -21.76 3.79 -13.16
N THR A 8 -20.69 3.66 -13.95
CA THR A 8 -19.56 2.77 -13.69
C THR A 8 -18.76 3.30 -12.51
N LYS A 9 -19.30 3.12 -11.30
CA LYS A 9 -18.46 2.90 -10.12
C LYS A 9 -17.79 1.54 -10.38
N GLY A 10 -16.57 1.58 -10.91
CA GLY A 10 -15.81 0.39 -11.31
C GLY A 10 -15.91 -0.69 -10.24
N SER A 11 -16.34 -1.89 -10.65
CA SER A 11 -16.44 -3.04 -9.75
C SER A 11 -15.11 -3.23 -9.04
N LEU A 12 -15.14 -3.23 -7.71
CA LEU A 12 -13.96 -3.55 -6.91
C LEU A 12 -13.43 -4.93 -7.34
N LEU A 13 -12.10 -5.04 -7.39
CA LEU A 13 -11.43 -6.30 -7.69
C LEU A 13 -11.70 -7.33 -6.57
N PRO A 14 -11.69 -8.64 -6.89
CA PRO A 14 -12.05 -9.69 -5.93
C PRO A 14 -11.14 -9.73 -4.70
N SER A 15 -11.68 -10.15 -3.56
CA SER A 15 -10.92 -10.32 -2.30
C SER A 15 -9.71 -11.26 -2.46
N ALA A 16 -9.80 -12.32 -3.27
CA ALA A 16 -8.69 -13.24 -3.49
C ALA A 16 -7.46 -12.55 -4.14
N MET A 17 -7.69 -11.57 -5.03
CA MET A 17 -6.60 -10.79 -5.62
C MET A 17 -6.01 -9.81 -4.60
N ALA A 18 -6.82 -9.33 -3.65
CA ALA A 18 -6.33 -8.52 -2.54
C ALA A 18 -5.37 -9.32 -1.65
N ASP A 19 -5.62 -10.61 -1.40
CA ASP A 19 -4.70 -11.43 -0.59
C ASP A 19 -3.32 -11.57 -1.22
N VAL A 20 -3.25 -11.72 -2.55
CA VAL A 20 -1.98 -11.79 -3.28
C VAL A 20 -1.20 -10.48 -3.14
N GLU A 21 -1.88 -9.35 -3.34
CA GLU A 21 -1.29 -8.01 -3.17
C GLU A 21 -0.82 -7.77 -1.73
N LEU A 22 -1.65 -8.13 -0.73
CA LEU A 22 -1.31 -7.99 0.67
C LEU A 22 -0.12 -8.88 1.06
N GLN A 23 -0.05 -10.11 0.56
CA GLN A 23 1.07 -11.00 0.81
C GLN A 23 2.38 -10.47 0.19
N HIS A 24 2.31 -9.86 -0.99
CA HIS A 24 3.48 -9.21 -1.60
C HIS A 24 3.96 -8.03 -0.76
N ILE A 25 3.04 -7.16 -0.30
CA ILE A 25 3.36 -6.02 0.56
C ILE A 25 3.93 -6.49 1.90
N GLU A 26 3.38 -7.54 2.51
CA GLU A 26 3.90 -8.14 3.75
C GLU A 26 5.36 -8.60 3.61
N ARG A 27 5.67 -9.34 2.53
CA ARG A 27 7.03 -9.80 2.26
C ARG A 27 8.00 -8.64 2.05
N ALA A 28 7.58 -7.63 1.29
CA ALA A 28 8.38 -6.43 1.11
C ALA A 28 8.65 -5.75 2.46
N VAL A 29 7.61 -5.47 3.26
CA VAL A 29 7.75 -4.83 4.59
C VAL A 29 8.61 -5.66 5.54
N ALA A 30 8.52 -6.99 5.51
CA ALA A 30 9.37 -7.87 6.31
C ALA A 30 10.86 -7.77 5.89
N GLN A 31 11.15 -7.83 4.58
CA GLN A 31 12.51 -7.62 4.06
C GLN A 31 13.05 -6.23 4.42
N LEU A 32 12.17 -5.23 4.45
CA LEU A 32 12.55 -3.87 4.79
C LEU A 32 12.90 -3.72 6.26
N ARG A 33 12.17 -4.39 7.16
CA ARG A 33 12.51 -4.45 8.58
C ARG A 33 13.88 -5.10 8.82
N THR A 34 14.22 -6.14 8.06
CA THR A 34 15.53 -6.79 8.19
C THR A 34 16.65 -5.93 7.60
N MET A 35 16.41 -5.23 6.49
CA MET A 35 17.38 -4.35 5.83
C MET A 35 17.54 -2.97 6.50
N HIS A 36 16.52 -2.47 7.21
CA HIS A 36 16.60 -1.21 7.96
C HIS A 36 17.71 -1.27 9.03
N ASN A 37 17.99 -2.46 9.56
CA ASN A 37 19.12 -2.70 10.47
C ASN A 37 20.49 -2.74 9.76
N GLN A 38 20.51 -2.65 8.42
CA GLN A 38 21.69 -2.72 7.57
C GLN A 38 21.75 -1.53 6.60
N SER A 39 21.75 -0.30 7.14
CA SER A 39 22.28 0.98 6.61
C SER A 39 22.35 1.35 5.09
N SER A 40 21.77 0.59 4.16
CA SER A 40 22.07 0.71 2.71
C SER A 40 20.82 0.75 1.80
N GLY A 41 19.61 0.82 2.36
CA GLY A 41 18.40 0.94 1.56
C GLY A 41 17.44 1.97 2.13
N THR A 42 17.44 3.19 1.60
CA THR A 42 16.37 4.17 1.87
C THR A 42 15.08 3.66 1.24
N LEU A 43 14.25 3.04 2.06
CA LEU A 43 12.90 2.66 1.70
C LEU A 43 12.07 3.91 1.39
N ASN A 44 11.36 3.90 0.26
CA ASN A 44 10.27 4.84 0.04
C ASN A 44 9.02 4.38 0.80
N VAL A 45 8.91 4.75 2.08
CA VAL A 45 7.76 4.40 2.93
C VAL A 45 6.46 4.94 2.33
N ASP A 46 6.50 6.16 1.79
CA ASP A 46 5.35 6.81 1.16
C ASP A 46 4.78 5.99 0.00
N TYR A 47 5.65 5.39 -0.82
CA TYR A 47 5.23 4.50 -1.90
C TYR A 47 4.42 3.30 -1.39
N TRP A 48 4.85 2.67 -0.28
CA TRP A 48 4.12 1.53 0.29
C TRP A 48 2.82 1.92 0.97
N ARG A 49 2.76 3.13 1.57
CA ARG A 49 1.50 3.70 2.08
C ARG A 49 0.50 3.94 0.95
N GLU A 50 0.95 4.53 -0.16
CA GLU A 50 0.12 4.73 -1.35
C GLU A 50 -0.36 3.39 -1.92
N ARG A 51 0.50 2.36 -1.94
CA ARG A 51 0.15 1.00 -2.36
C ARG A 51 -0.95 0.40 -1.47
N LEU A 52 -0.84 0.49 -0.15
CA LEU A 52 -1.87 0.01 0.77
C LEU A 52 -3.19 0.76 0.61
N ALA A 53 -3.13 2.08 0.40
CA ALA A 53 -4.32 2.89 0.14
C ALA A 53 -5.00 2.49 -1.18
N ALA A 54 -4.22 2.13 -2.21
CA ALA A 54 -4.76 1.61 -3.46
C ALA A 54 -5.43 0.24 -3.27
N VAL A 55 -4.84 -0.68 -2.50
CA VAL A 55 -5.46 -1.98 -2.20
C VAL A 55 -6.78 -1.79 -1.46
N ALA A 56 -6.83 -0.90 -0.47
CA ALA A 56 -8.05 -0.60 0.27
C ALA A 56 -9.17 0.01 -0.58
N LYS A 57 -8.82 0.75 -1.64
CA LYS A 57 -9.78 1.41 -2.53
C LYS A 57 -10.17 0.57 -3.75
N GLY A 58 -9.27 -0.30 -4.21
CA GLY A 58 -9.42 -1.05 -5.46
C GLY A 58 -10.03 -2.44 -5.30
N TYR A 59 -10.07 -2.98 -4.08
CA TYR A 59 -10.51 -4.34 -3.81
C TYR A 59 -11.67 -4.41 -2.81
N ALA A 60 -12.51 -5.44 -2.96
CA ALA A 60 -13.56 -5.77 -2.03
C ALA A 60 -12.98 -6.49 -0.80
N LEU A 61 -12.43 -5.72 0.13
CA LEU A 61 -11.75 -6.29 1.30
C LEU A 61 -12.71 -6.94 2.29
N VAL A 62 -12.41 -8.18 2.70
CA VAL A 62 -13.07 -8.85 3.82
C VAL A 62 -12.50 -8.37 5.17
N PRO A 63 -13.18 -8.59 6.32
CA PRO A 63 -12.72 -8.09 7.62
C PRO A 63 -11.28 -8.47 7.98
N ALA A 64 -10.87 -9.71 7.72
CA ALA A 64 -9.49 -10.16 7.96
C ALA A 64 -8.46 -9.39 7.11
N GLN A 65 -8.79 -9.07 5.85
CA GLN A 65 -7.91 -8.28 4.97
C GLN A 65 -7.80 -6.83 5.41
N LYS A 66 -8.89 -6.25 5.92
CA LYS A 66 -8.87 -4.89 6.50
C LYS A 66 -7.94 -4.83 7.71
N GLN A 67 -8.03 -5.82 8.61
CA GLN A 67 -7.10 -5.93 9.75
C GLN A 67 -5.64 -6.05 9.29
N ARG A 68 -5.37 -6.81 8.23
CA ARG A 68 -4.02 -6.91 7.64
C ARG A 68 -3.53 -5.58 7.09
N VAL A 69 -4.37 -4.83 6.36
CA VAL A 69 -4.04 -3.48 5.88
C VAL A 69 -3.68 -2.56 7.04
N ASP A 70 -4.45 -2.58 8.12
CA ASP A 70 -4.18 -1.71 9.28
C ASP A 70 -2.91 -2.12 10.03
N ALA A 71 -2.66 -3.42 10.20
CA ALA A 71 -1.40 -3.91 10.76
C ALA A 71 -0.18 -3.51 9.91
N LEU A 72 -0.30 -3.56 8.59
CA LEU A 72 0.76 -3.14 7.67
C LEU A 72 1.02 -1.63 7.72
N ARG A 73 -0.02 -0.81 7.90
CA ARG A 73 0.14 0.63 8.12
C ARG A 73 0.95 0.93 9.37
N ILE A 74 0.60 0.30 10.49
CA ILE A 74 1.33 0.43 11.76
C ILE A 74 2.79 -0.03 11.60
N ALA A 75 3.02 -1.13 10.87
CA ALA A 75 4.38 -1.60 10.60
C ALA A 75 5.19 -0.58 9.78
N LEU A 76 4.59 0.05 8.76
CA LEU A 76 5.24 1.11 8.00
C LEU A 76 5.51 2.36 8.85
N ASP A 77 4.58 2.77 9.71
CA ASP A 77 4.79 3.85 10.69
C ASP A 77 5.99 3.56 11.59
N SER A 78 6.16 2.31 12.05
CA SER A 78 7.29 1.92 12.89
C SER A 78 8.64 1.98 12.18
N VAL A 79 8.65 1.76 10.86
CA VAL A 79 9.87 1.85 10.03
C VAL A 79 10.20 3.31 9.72
N ASP A 80 9.19 4.14 9.46
CA ASP A 80 9.34 5.58 9.22
C ASP A 80 9.87 6.34 10.44
N ALA A 81 9.43 5.93 11.63
CA ALA A 81 9.82 6.57 12.89
C ALA A 81 11.32 6.47 13.17
N GLY A 82 12.00 5.39 12.72
CA GLY A 82 13.43 5.15 12.90
C GLY A 82 13.97 5.28 14.35
N PRO A 83 15.26 5.02 14.60
CA PRO A 83 15.88 5.28 15.92
C PRO A 83 16.19 6.77 16.12
N ARG A 84 16.09 7.58 15.06
CA ARG A 84 16.39 9.01 15.06
C ARG A 84 15.09 9.73 14.73
N GLY A 85 14.28 9.97 15.77
CA GLY A 85 13.18 10.93 15.73
C GLY A 85 13.73 12.30 15.31
N GLY A 86 13.77 12.53 14.00
CA GLY A 86 14.33 13.72 13.37
C GLY A 86 13.34 14.19 12.34
N SER A 87 12.41 15.03 12.81
CA SER A 87 11.54 15.89 12.02
C SER A 87 12.08 16.19 10.61
N GLY A 88 11.30 15.80 9.59
CA GLY A 88 11.30 16.50 8.31
C GLY A 88 11.65 15.65 7.10
N SER A 89 10.62 15.19 6.40
CA SER A 89 10.61 15.21 4.92
C SER A 89 9.18 15.15 4.41
N ARG A 90 8.44 16.24 4.66
CA ARG A 90 7.28 16.58 3.84
C ARG A 90 7.78 16.90 2.43
N GLY A 91 7.52 16.01 1.48
CA GLY A 91 7.59 16.32 0.06
C GLY A 91 8.75 15.68 -0.68
N ARG A 92 8.62 14.40 -1.02
CA ARG A 92 9.30 13.86 -2.20
C ARG A 92 8.26 13.18 -3.09
N LYS A 93 7.87 13.87 -4.17
CA LYS A 93 6.97 13.36 -5.20
C LYS A 93 7.48 11.99 -5.67
N SER A 94 6.72 10.95 -5.35
CA SER A 94 6.99 9.56 -5.73
C SER A 94 6.61 9.36 -7.20
N THR A 95 7.60 9.45 -8.09
CA THR A 95 7.45 9.25 -9.54
C THR A 95 7.52 7.77 -9.91
N ASN A 96 6.76 6.89 -9.24
CA ASN A 96 6.77 5.46 -9.57
C ASN A 96 5.37 4.90 -9.82
N ARG A 97 4.73 5.39 -10.90
CA ARG A 97 3.41 4.95 -11.40
C ARG A 97 3.51 3.78 -12.41
N LEU A 98 4.42 2.83 -12.20
CA LEU A 98 4.59 1.70 -13.13
C LEU A 98 3.50 0.61 -13.04
N TRP A 99 2.60 0.67 -12.06
CA TRP A 99 1.57 -0.36 -11.87
C TRP A 99 0.16 0.08 -12.29
N ALA A 100 -0.07 1.37 -12.57
CA ALA A 100 -1.39 1.91 -12.91
C ALA A 100 -1.85 1.63 -14.36
N LYS A 101 -1.15 0.77 -15.10
CA LYS A 101 -1.50 0.35 -16.47
C LYS A 101 -1.80 -1.15 -16.51
N ALA A 102 -2.88 -1.55 -15.87
CA ALA A 102 -3.54 -2.83 -16.10
C ALA A 102 -4.99 -2.70 -15.62
N ALA A 103 -5.79 -1.91 -16.32
CA ALA A 103 -7.24 -1.84 -16.17
C ALA A 103 -7.85 -1.70 -17.57
#